data_AF-A0A5J9U467-F1
#
_entry.id   AF-A0A5J9U467-F1
#
_cell.length_a   1.000
_cell.length_b   1.000
_cell.length_c   1.000
_cell.angle_alpha   90.00
_cell.angle_beta   90.00
_cell.angle_gamma   90.00
#
_symmetry.space_group_name_H-M   'P 1'
#
loop_
_entity.id
_entity.type
_entity.pdbx_description
1 polymer ?
#
loop_
_entity_poly.entity_id
_entity_poly.type
_entity_poly.pdbx_seq_one_letter_code
_entity_poly.pdbx_strand_id
1 'polypeptide(L)'
;MYFMCESGFAILRYDLHGGEGALSGIYGPDGIGDMLHEFGGTPLLLAGGDGGLIYAGLASNSLHLWSLEMMGTDGDAAWTPLRVFELGALLPNPLRWNCTCLIGTAPGADESDMIFVGTDIGIFAIGLKPRWFRMVRESPSHDHTIFPYQSFLTPGVVARCGD
;
A
#
# COMPACT_ATOMS: atom_id res chain seq x y z
N MET A 1 -7.77 -12.57 -5.34
CA MET A 1 -6.92 -12.24 -4.17
C MET A 1 -5.54 -11.86 -4.67
N TYR A 2 -4.83 -11.00 -3.95
CA TYR A 2 -3.47 -10.56 -4.30
C TYR A 2 -2.56 -10.68 -3.09
N PHE A 3 -1.33 -11.14 -3.29
CA PHE A 3 -0.33 -11.30 -2.24
C PHE A 3 1.01 -10.73 -2.69
N MET A 4 1.68 -9.94 -1.86
CA MET A 4 3.07 -9.56 -2.14
C MET A 4 3.99 -10.75 -1.88
N CYS A 5 4.97 -10.94 -2.77
CA CYS A 5 5.98 -11.99 -2.75
C CYS A 5 7.34 -11.38 -3.08
N GLU A 6 8.42 -12.14 -2.88
CA GLU A 6 9.79 -11.71 -3.23
C GLU A 6 10.14 -10.32 -2.68
N SER A 7 9.94 -10.12 -1.37
CA SER A 7 10.18 -8.82 -0.71
C SER A 7 9.38 -7.64 -1.31
N GLY A 8 8.32 -7.92 -2.08
CA GLY A 8 7.46 -6.93 -2.72
C GLY A 8 7.81 -6.61 -4.17
N PHE A 9 8.72 -7.36 -4.79
CA PHE A 9 9.03 -7.22 -6.23
C PHE A 9 8.05 -7.98 -7.13
N ALA A 10 7.32 -8.95 -6.57
CA ALA A 10 6.29 -9.69 -7.27
C ALA A 10 4.98 -9.67 -6.49
N ILE A 11 3.87 -9.66 -7.24
CA ILE A 11 2.51 -9.76 -6.71
C ILE A 11 1.87 -10.99 -7.32
N LEU A 12 1.45 -11.90 -6.45
CA LEU A 12 0.75 -13.12 -6.83
C LEU A 12 -0.75 -12.84 -6.87
N ARG A 13 -1.34 -12.92 -8.05
CA ARG A 13 -2.79 -12.89 -8.27
C ARG A 13 -3.34 -14.31 -8.21
N TYR A 14 -4.33 -14.51 -7.35
CA TYR A 14 -5.09 -15.76 -7.25
C TYR A 14 -6.58 -15.52 -7.55
N ASP A 15 -7.11 -16.16 -8.58
CA ASP A 15 -8.54 -16.17 -8.91
C ASP A 15 -9.25 -17.28 -8.14
N LEU A 16 -10.15 -16.88 -7.22
CA LEU A 16 -10.90 -17.81 -6.37
C LEU A 16 -11.95 -18.63 -7.15
N HIS A 17 -12.31 -18.22 -8.37
CA HIS A 17 -13.33 -18.89 -9.18
C HIS A 17 -12.73 -19.69 -10.34
N GLY A 18 -11.39 -19.70 -10.49
CA GLY A 18 -10.69 -20.27 -11.63
C GLY A 18 -10.26 -21.74 -11.47
N GLY A 19 -10.14 -22.45 -12.60
CA GLY A 19 -9.49 -23.75 -12.73
C GLY A 19 -7.96 -23.63 -12.93
N GLU A 20 -7.36 -24.51 -13.74
CA GLU A 20 -5.94 -24.37 -14.14
C GLU A 20 -5.66 -22.94 -14.67
N GLY A 21 -4.58 -22.32 -14.19
CA GLY A 21 -4.26 -20.91 -14.50
C GLY A 21 -4.88 -19.88 -13.55
N ALA A 22 -5.52 -20.30 -12.46
CA ALA A 22 -6.00 -19.41 -11.40
C ALA A 22 -4.90 -18.60 -10.69
N LEU A 23 -3.62 -18.88 -10.95
CA LEU A 23 -2.48 -18.22 -10.33
C LEU A 23 -1.62 -17.53 -11.38
N SER A 24 -1.39 -16.23 -11.24
CA SER A 24 -0.49 -15.47 -12.10
C SER A 24 0.38 -14.50 -11.30
N GLY A 25 1.58 -14.21 -11.81
CA GLY A 25 2.49 -13.24 -11.24
C GLY A 25 2.41 -11.89 -11.95
N ILE A 26 2.50 -10.81 -11.19
CA ILE A 26 2.60 -9.43 -11.68
C ILE A 26 3.88 -8.87 -11.08
N TYR A 27 4.79 -8.38 -11.91
CA TYR A 27 5.99 -7.70 -11.42
C TYR A 27 5.64 -6.32 -10.89
N GLY A 28 6.37 -5.84 -9.89
CA GLY A 28 6.26 -4.47 -9.40
C GLY A 28 6.66 -3.43 -10.46
N PRO A 29 6.46 -2.13 -10.19
CA PRO A 29 6.86 -1.06 -11.10
C PRO A 29 8.36 -1.13 -11.44
N ASP A 30 8.73 -0.87 -12.70
CA ASP A 30 10.13 -0.82 -13.11
C ASP A 30 10.92 0.23 -12.30
N GLY A 31 12.16 -0.10 -11.94
CA GLY A 31 13.06 0.78 -11.17
C GLY A 31 12.77 0.86 -9.67
N ILE A 32 11.68 0.26 -9.18
CA ILE A 32 11.39 0.19 -7.74
C ILE A 32 12.37 -0.72 -7.00
N GLY A 33 12.91 -1.72 -7.71
CA GLY A 33 13.94 -2.66 -7.24
C GLY A 33 15.09 -1.96 -6.55
N ASP A 34 15.74 -1.09 -7.31
CA ASP A 34 16.92 -0.33 -6.89
C ASP A 34 16.58 0.64 -5.77
N MET A 35 15.40 1.26 -5.84
CA MET A 35 14.90 2.22 -4.87
C MET A 35 14.60 1.60 -3.49
N LEU A 36 13.99 0.42 -3.46
CA LEU A 36 13.69 -0.29 -2.20
C LEU A 36 14.95 -0.90 -1.57
N HIS A 37 15.91 -1.35 -2.40
CA HIS A 37 17.17 -1.91 -1.94
C HIS A 37 18.03 -0.90 -1.17
N GLU A 38 17.95 0.39 -1.52
CA GLU A 38 18.69 1.47 -0.87
C GLU A 38 18.20 1.74 0.57
N PHE A 39 16.91 1.53 0.84
CA PHE A 39 16.27 1.89 2.13
C PHE A 39 15.74 0.70 2.93
N GLY A 40 15.89 -0.53 2.43
CA GLY A 40 15.43 -1.75 3.11
C GLY A 40 13.92 -1.79 3.38
N GLY A 41 13.14 -0.96 2.70
CA GLY A 41 11.71 -0.82 2.91
C GLY A 41 10.94 -1.92 2.19
N THR A 42 9.92 -2.48 2.85
CA THR A 42 8.93 -3.33 2.18
C THR A 42 7.85 -2.43 1.57
N PRO A 43 7.51 -2.58 0.29
CA PRO A 43 6.42 -1.82 -0.33
C PRO A 43 5.07 -2.23 0.26
N LEU A 44 4.02 -1.47 -0.03
CA LEU A 44 2.64 -1.83 0.33
C LEU A 44 1.77 -1.93 -0.92
N LEU A 45 0.82 -2.86 -0.89
CA LEU A 45 -0.22 -3.00 -1.90
C LEU A 45 -1.56 -2.59 -1.32
N LEU A 46 -2.29 -1.72 -2.01
CA LEU A 46 -3.62 -1.25 -1.65
C LEU A 46 -4.62 -1.56 -2.76
N ALA A 47 -5.90 -1.57 -2.39
CA ALA A 47 -6.97 -1.56 -3.38
C ALA A 47 -6.99 -0.22 -4.11
N GLY A 48 -7.02 -0.27 -5.44
CA GLY A 48 -7.38 0.89 -6.25
C GLY A 48 -8.90 1.00 -6.38
N GLY A 49 -9.37 2.16 -6.82
CA GLY A 49 -10.74 2.30 -7.33
C GLY A 49 -11.00 1.32 -8.47
N ASP A 50 -12.27 0.99 -8.70
CA ASP A 50 -12.74 0.13 -9.82
C ASP A 50 -12.06 -1.24 -9.93
N GLY A 51 -11.55 -1.78 -8.81
CA GLY A 51 -10.91 -3.10 -8.76
C GLY A 51 -9.44 -3.11 -9.22
N GLY A 52 -8.84 -1.93 -9.40
CA GLY A 52 -7.40 -1.78 -9.65
C GLY A 52 -6.53 -2.04 -8.42
N LEU A 53 -5.22 -1.91 -8.58
CA LEU A 53 -4.24 -1.98 -7.48
C LEU A 53 -3.44 -0.69 -7.38
N ILE A 54 -3.07 -0.32 -6.15
CA ILE A 54 -2.11 0.74 -5.90
C ILE A 54 -0.87 0.12 -5.24
N TYR A 55 0.29 0.37 -5.83
CA TYR A 55 1.59 0.04 -5.26
C TYR A 55 2.17 1.27 -4.59
N ALA A 56 2.66 1.12 -3.36
CA ALA A 56 3.30 2.18 -2.59
C ALA A 56 4.74 1.80 -2.24
N GLY A 57 5.69 2.68 -2.56
CA GLY A 57 7.11 2.50 -2.26
C GLY A 57 7.75 3.77 -1.72
N LEU A 58 8.80 3.62 -0.93
CA LEU A 58 9.59 4.74 -0.39
C LEU A 58 10.89 4.91 -1.18
N ALA A 59 11.27 6.17 -1.39
CA ALA A 59 12.54 6.57 -1.97
C ALA A 59 13.10 7.73 -1.15
N SER A 60 14.20 7.54 -0.41
CA SER A 60 14.76 8.60 0.45
C SER A 60 13.70 9.25 1.35
N ASN A 61 13.17 10.40 0.94
CA ASN A 61 12.17 11.20 1.66
C ASN A 61 10.87 11.39 0.88
N SER A 62 10.56 10.53 -0.09
CA SER A 62 9.33 10.58 -0.88
C SER A 62 8.60 9.24 -0.86
N LEU A 63 7.27 9.32 -0.79
CA LEU A 63 6.36 8.20 -0.99
C LEU A 63 5.84 8.26 -2.43
N HIS A 64 6.11 7.20 -3.18
CA HIS A 64 5.68 7.06 -4.56
C HIS A 64 4.53 6.07 -4.66
N LEU A 65 3.51 6.43 -5.43
CA LEU A 65 2.36 5.59 -5.73
C LEU A 65 2.30 5.28 -7.21
N TRP A 66 1.98 4.04 -7.54
CA TRP A 66 1.67 3.59 -8.89
C TRP A 66 0.29 2.93 -8.91
N SER A 67 -0.45 3.14 -9.99
CA SER A 67 -1.72 2.47 -10.25
C SER A 67 -1.54 1.39 -11.30
N LEU A 68 -2.16 0.24 -11.06
CA LEU A 68 -2.37 -0.80 -12.05
C LEU A 68 -3.86 -0.90 -12.33
N GLU A 69 -4.29 -0.43 -13.49
CA GLU A 69 -5.62 -0.71 -14.02
C GLU A 69 -5.58 -2.07 -14.71
N MET A 70 -6.48 -2.97 -14.30
CA MET A 70 -6.58 -4.29 -14.91
C MET A 70 -7.38 -4.16 -16.21
N MET A 71 -6.68 -4.02 -17.35
CA MET A 71 -7.28 -4.33 -18.65
C MET A 71 -7.62 -5.83 -18.69
N GLY A 72 -8.66 -6.21 -19.44
CA GLY A 72 -9.19 -7.59 -19.49
C GLY A 72 -8.18 -8.64 -19.95
N THR A 73 -8.67 -9.84 -20.29
CA THR A 73 -7.89 -11.09 -20.46
C THR A 73 -6.66 -11.05 -21.39
N ASP A 74 -6.52 -10.02 -22.23
CA ASP A 74 -5.41 -9.85 -23.19
C ASP A 74 -4.61 -8.52 -23.04
N GLY A 75 -4.78 -7.78 -21.94
CA GLY A 75 -4.14 -6.48 -21.76
C GLY A 75 -2.78 -6.56 -21.04
N ASP A 76 -1.74 -5.96 -21.61
CA ASP A 76 -0.49 -5.65 -20.91
C ASP A 76 -0.80 -4.82 -19.66
N ALA A 77 -0.77 -5.46 -18.49
CA ALA A 77 -0.97 -4.81 -17.21
C ALA A 77 0.32 -4.08 -16.83
N ALA A 78 0.37 -2.76 -17.05
CA ALA A 78 1.53 -1.93 -16.77
C ALA A 78 1.28 -0.96 -15.61
N TRP A 79 2.25 -0.86 -14.70
CA TRP A 79 2.22 0.13 -13.63
C TRP A 79 2.37 1.54 -14.21
N THR A 80 1.47 2.43 -13.81
CA THR A 80 1.53 3.86 -14.17
C THR A 80 1.80 4.70 -12.94
N PRO A 81 2.73 5.67 -12.98
CA PRO A 81 2.94 6.58 -11.87
C PRO A 81 1.65 7.34 -11.55
N LEU A 82 1.17 7.23 -10.32
CA LEU A 82 -0.07 7.85 -9.87
C LEU A 82 0.20 9.18 -9.16
N ARG A 83 1.13 9.18 -8.20
CA ARG A 83 1.42 10.36 -7.37
C ARG A 83 2.72 10.21 -6.58
N VAL A 84 3.36 11.34 -6.28
CA VAL A 84 4.49 11.41 -5.34
C VAL A 84 4.14 12.33 -4.16
N PHE A 85 4.47 11.89 -2.95
CA PHE A 85 4.37 12.68 -1.73
C PHE A 85 5.76 12.95 -1.19
N GLU A 86 6.24 14.18 -1.38
CA GLU A 86 7.43 14.69 -0.70
C GLU A 86 7.19 14.72 0.80
N LEU A 87 7.80 13.79 1.53
CA LEU A 87 7.68 13.70 2.98
C LEU A 87 8.62 14.71 3.66
N GLY A 88 9.79 14.96 3.06
CA GLY A 88 10.75 15.95 3.57
C GLY A 88 10.17 17.37 3.69
N ALA A 89 9.24 17.74 2.81
CA ALA A 89 8.58 19.05 2.84
C ALA A 89 7.42 19.13 3.86
N LEU A 90 6.96 17.99 4.38
CA LEU A 90 5.82 17.90 5.31
C LEU A 90 6.25 17.98 6.78
N LEU A 91 7.55 18.14 7.05
CA LEU A 91 8.12 17.98 8.39
C LEU A 91 8.95 19.17 8.82
N PRO A 92 9.01 19.42 10.14
CA PRO A 92 9.87 20.46 10.68
C PRO A 92 11.36 20.23 10.44
N ASN A 93 11.82 18.99 10.22
CA ASN A 93 13.24 18.67 10.11
C ASN A 93 13.53 17.44 9.22
N PRO A 94 13.68 17.60 7.89
CA PRO A 94 13.90 16.50 6.94
C PRO A 94 15.20 15.71 7.16
N LEU A 95 16.14 16.24 7.94
CA LEU A 95 17.45 15.64 8.23
C LEU A 95 17.41 14.50 9.27
N ARG A 96 16.25 14.17 9.83
CA ARG A 96 16.14 13.15 10.90
C ARG A 96 15.75 11.76 10.39
N TRP A 97 15.22 11.64 9.19
CA TRP A 97 14.65 10.37 8.70
C TRP A 97 15.70 9.43 8.08
N ASN A 98 16.74 9.11 8.84
CA ASN A 98 17.76 8.16 8.40
C ASN A 98 17.20 6.75 8.17
N CYS A 99 16.06 6.43 8.80
CA CYS A 99 15.32 5.20 8.54
C CYS A 99 13.83 5.54 8.38
N THR A 100 13.26 5.15 7.24
CA THR A 100 11.82 5.29 6.98
C THR A 100 11.28 3.94 6.51
N CYS A 101 10.15 3.51 7.04
CA CYS A 101 9.50 2.27 6.62
C CYS A 101 8.01 2.49 6.36
N LEU A 102 7.46 1.76 5.38
CA LEU A 102 6.03 1.62 5.24
C LEU A 102 5.55 0.60 6.27
N ILE A 103 4.54 0.99 7.03
CA ILE A 103 4.03 0.19 8.12
C ILE A 103 2.77 -0.56 7.71
N GLY A 104 1.85 0.13 7.05
CA GLY A 104 0.55 -0.43 6.70
C GLY A 104 -0.40 0.60 6.13
N THR A 105 -1.62 0.17 5.83
CA THR A 105 -2.66 0.99 5.22
C THR A 105 -3.98 0.78 5.94
N ALA A 106 -4.86 1.78 5.89
CA ALA A 106 -6.21 1.68 6.43
C ALA A 106 -7.19 2.52 5.61
N PRO A 107 -8.47 2.14 5.56
CA PRO A 107 -9.51 3.01 5.01
C PRO A 107 -9.55 4.34 5.78
N GLY A 108 -9.59 5.45 5.05
CA GLY A 108 -9.75 6.76 5.65
C GLY A 108 -11.21 7.17 5.86
N ALA A 109 -11.41 8.33 6.51
CA ALA A 109 -12.73 8.84 6.86
C ALA A 109 -13.59 9.21 5.62
N ASP A 110 -12.94 9.57 4.51
CA ASP A 110 -13.58 10.11 3.31
C ASP A 110 -13.40 9.17 2.09
N GLU A 111 -13.52 7.85 2.29
CA GLU A 111 -13.34 6.81 1.25
C GLU A 111 -11.93 6.74 0.62
N SER A 112 -10.98 7.57 1.07
CA SER A 112 -9.60 7.50 0.62
C SER A 112 -8.76 6.67 1.59
N ASP A 113 -7.98 5.74 1.07
CA ASP A 113 -7.01 5.03 1.89
C ASP A 113 -5.98 5.99 2.52
N MET A 114 -5.47 5.59 3.67
CA MET A 114 -4.39 6.23 4.40
C MET A 114 -3.20 5.26 4.47
N ILE A 115 -1.99 5.80 4.37
CA ILE A 115 -0.75 5.03 4.52
C ILE A 115 -0.05 5.47 5.81
N PHE A 116 0.45 4.49 6.56
CA PHE A 116 1.27 4.71 7.74
C PHE A 116 2.75 4.59 7.41
N VAL A 117 3.49 5.61 7.79
CA VAL A 117 4.94 5.70 7.59
C VAL A 117 5.62 5.81 8.96
N GLY A 118 6.54 4.90 9.24
CA GLY A 118 7.37 4.90 10.44
C GLY A 118 8.68 5.60 10.18
N THR A 119 9.09 6.45 11.12
CA THR A 119 10.38 7.17 11.09
C THR A 119 11.02 7.14 12.48
N ASP A 120 12.20 7.75 12.59
CA ASP A 120 12.97 7.87 13.83
C ASP A 120 12.31 8.68 14.95
N ILE A 121 11.36 9.55 14.60
CA ILE A 121 10.63 10.41 15.53
C ILE A 121 9.21 9.94 15.80
N GLY A 122 8.71 8.95 15.04
CA GLY A 122 7.40 8.37 15.27
C GLY A 122 6.70 7.87 14.02
N ILE A 123 5.38 7.74 14.12
CA ILE A 123 4.52 7.22 13.07
C ILE A 123 3.64 8.34 12.56
N PHE A 124 3.56 8.44 11.25
CA PHE A 124 2.75 9.39 10.52
C PHE A 124 1.69 8.67 9.71
N ALA A 125 0.51 9.29 9.65
CA ALA A 125 -0.55 8.90 8.73
C ALA A 125 -0.60 9.91 7.57
N ILE A 126 -0.72 9.38 6.37
CA ILE A 126 -0.80 10.14 5.12
C ILE A 126 -2.12 9.82 4.45
N GLY A 127 -3.00 10.82 4.34
CA GLY A 127 -4.24 10.70 3.58
C GLY A 127 -3.97 10.84 2.09
N LEU A 128 -4.51 9.92 1.28
CA LEU A 128 -4.30 9.96 -0.16
C LEU A 128 -5.22 10.98 -0.86
N LYS A 129 -6.49 11.14 -0.42
CA LYS A 129 -7.46 12.09 -1.01
C LYS A 129 -8.51 12.57 0.02
N PRO A 130 -8.52 13.85 0.45
CA PRO A 130 -7.55 14.88 0.14
C PRO A 130 -6.18 14.56 0.73
N ARG A 131 -5.13 15.18 0.19
CA ARG A 131 -3.78 15.04 0.72
C ARG A 131 -3.71 15.70 2.09
N TRP A 132 -3.40 14.93 3.12
CA TRP A 132 -3.08 15.45 4.44
C TRP A 132 -2.03 14.57 5.12
N PHE A 133 -1.40 15.13 6.15
CA PHE A 133 -0.33 14.50 6.89
C PHE A 133 -0.49 14.78 8.39
N ARG A 134 -0.34 13.75 9.23
CA ARG A 134 -0.45 13.90 10.69
C ARG A 134 0.45 12.91 11.41
N MET A 135 1.14 13.37 12.44
CA MET A 135 1.77 12.47 13.41
C MET A 135 0.69 11.81 14.27
N VAL A 136 0.67 10.48 14.26
CA VAL A 136 -0.29 9.69 15.07
C VAL A 136 0.36 9.11 16.32
N ARG A 137 1.69 9.01 16.35
CA ARG A 137 2.46 8.61 17.52
C ARG A 137 3.85 9.22 17.46
N GLU A 138 4.28 9.85 18.55
CA GLU A 138 5.69 10.20 18.75
C GLU A 138 6.40 8.99 19.37
N SER A 139 7.52 8.59 18.79
CA SER A 139 8.33 7.49 19.31
C SER A 139 9.75 7.58 18.77
N PRO A 140 10.79 7.56 19.62
CA PRO A 140 12.18 7.64 19.19
C PRO A 140 12.73 6.32 18.60
N SER A 141 11.87 5.38 18.20
CA SER A 141 12.27 4.02 17.80
C SER A 141 11.47 3.49 16.61
N HIS A 142 12.16 2.74 15.76
CA HIS A 142 11.66 2.14 14.52
C HIS A 142 11.01 0.76 14.70
N ASP A 143 11.01 0.22 15.93
CA ASP A 143 10.60 -1.15 16.22
C ASP A 143 9.10 -1.27 16.44
N HIS A 144 8.31 -0.97 15.39
CA HIS A 144 6.86 -1.15 15.43
C HIS A 144 6.39 -1.92 14.20
N THR A 145 6.11 -3.21 14.38
CA THR A 145 5.26 -3.91 13.43
C THR A 145 3.81 -3.58 13.75
N ILE A 146 3.17 -2.74 12.94
CA ILE A 146 1.74 -2.52 13.03
C ILE A 146 1.08 -3.40 11.99
N PHE A 147 0.16 -4.25 12.43
CA PHE A 147 -0.69 -5.03 11.55
C PHE A 147 -2.03 -4.29 11.43
N PRO A 148 -2.24 -3.47 10.39
CA PRO A 148 -3.57 -2.92 10.17
C PRO A 148 -4.54 -4.08 9.96
N TYR A 149 -5.54 -4.18 10.83
CA TYR A 149 -6.60 -5.18 10.72
C TYR A 149 -7.80 -4.55 10.02
N GLN A 150 -8.14 -5.07 8.85
CA GLN A 150 -9.39 -4.76 8.19
C GLN A 150 -10.40 -5.85 8.53
N SER A 151 -11.38 -5.53 9.38
CA SER A 151 -12.51 -6.43 9.64
C SER A 151 -13.44 -6.42 8.41
N PHE A 152 -13.67 -7.57 7.80
CA PHE A 152 -14.72 -7.72 6.79
C PHE A 152 -16.03 -8.04 7.51
N LEU A 153 -17.03 -7.16 7.39
CA LEU A 153 -18.38 -7.48 7.79
C LEU A 153 -18.88 -8.62 6.89
N THR A 154 -19.11 -9.80 7.46
CA THR A 154 -19.80 -10.88 6.77
C THR A 154 -21.27 -10.46 6.67
N PRO A 155 -21.86 -10.35 5.47
CA PRO A 155 -23.29 -10.07 5.35
C PRO A 155 -24.07 -11.13 6.14
N GLY A 156 -24.87 -10.69 7.11
CA GLY A 156 -25.67 -11.59 7.91
C GLY A 156 -26.56 -12.42 6.99
N VAL A 157 -26.45 -13.74 7.07
CA VAL A 157 -27.38 -14.65 6.41
C VAL A 157 -28.76 -14.33 6.97
N VAL A 158 -29.57 -13.61 6.21
CA VAL A 158 -31.00 -13.48 6.51
C VAL A 158 -31.57 -14.85 6.23
N ALA A 159 -31.62 -15.69 7.27
CA ALA A 159 -32.44 -16.87 7.27
C ALA A 159 -33.88 -16.40 7.05
N ARG A 160 -34.40 -16.60 5.84
CA ARG A 160 -35.83 -16.52 5.60
C ARG A 160 -36.47 -17.60 6.48
N CYS A 161 -37.10 -17.21 7.58
CA CYS A 161 -38.10 -18.07 8.19
C CYS A 161 -39.21 -18.23 7.15
N GLY A 162 -39.36 -19.44 6.63
CA GLY A 162 -40.64 -19.84 6.06
C GLY A 162 -41.59 -20.08 7.21
N ASP A 163 -42.74 -19.42 7.16
CA ASP A 163 -44.07 -19.99 7.36
C ASP A 163 -45.10 -19.06 6.70
#